data_AF-A0A401YZ51-F1
#
_entry.id   AF-A0A401YZ51-F1
#
_cell.length_a   1.000
_cell.length_b   1.000
_cell.length_c   1.000
_cell.angle_alpha   90.00
_cell.angle_beta   90.00
_cell.angle_gamma   90.00
#
_symmetry.space_group_name_H-M   'P 1'
#
loop_
_entity.id
_entity.type
_entity.pdbx_description
1 polymer ?
#
loop_
_entity_poly.entity_id
_entity_poly.type
_entity_poly.pdbx_seq_one_letter_code
_entity_poly.pdbx_strand_id
1 'polypeptide(L)'
;MGTVRAIDRFGDELEADFLEFFGIDLLDLWRGRLSLRRVAVLIKALGLKNGRSNFVAAVDESTTWSTTDHLLARVSDALELSNFMFIKANSDGSNNLDPPSPIPRPGAPAAPAPPQEFASGAEVSEFFARMNSL
;
A
#
# COMPACT_ATOMS: atom_id res chain seq x y z
N MET A 1 15.04 -16.80 1.68
CA MET A 1 15.23 -16.67 3.14
C MET A 1 15.24 -18.07 3.77
N GLY A 2 16.11 -18.35 4.75
CA GLY A 2 16.09 -19.64 5.47
C GLY A 2 14.94 -19.71 6.48
N THR A 3 14.37 -20.88 6.72
CA THR A 3 13.16 -21.07 7.56
C THR A 3 13.32 -20.54 8.98
N VAL A 4 14.44 -20.85 9.63
CA VAL A 4 14.72 -20.40 11.01
C VAL A 4 14.74 -18.88 11.10
N ARG A 5 15.32 -18.21 10.09
CA ARG A 5 15.37 -16.74 10.03
C ARG A 5 13.98 -16.13 9.81
N ALA A 6 13.12 -16.82 9.06
CA ALA A 6 11.75 -16.35 8.82
C ALA A 6 10.92 -16.41 10.11
N ILE A 7 11.04 -17.49 10.89
CA ILE A 7 10.37 -17.63 12.19
C ILE A 7 10.86 -16.57 13.18
N ASP A 8 12.17 -16.34 13.25
CA ASP A 8 12.77 -15.36 14.17
C ASP A 8 12.33 -13.92 13.88
N ARG A 9 12.15 -13.57 12.60
CA ARG A 9 11.84 -12.20 12.19
C ARG A 9 10.35 -11.90 12.00
N PHE A 10 9.55 -12.92 11.66
CA PHE A 10 8.15 -12.78 11.26
C PHE A 10 7.26 -13.84 11.94
N GLY A 11 7.53 -14.13 13.21
CA GLY A 11 6.84 -15.18 13.96
C GLY A 11 5.33 -14.95 14.03
N ASP A 12 4.92 -13.72 14.32
CA ASP A 12 3.53 -13.33 14.51
C ASP A 12 2.73 -13.42 13.20
N GLU A 13 3.31 -12.93 12.09
CA GLU A 13 2.68 -13.00 10.77
C GLU A 13 2.57 -14.44 10.29
N LEU A 14 3.59 -15.27 10.55
CA LEU A 14 3.57 -16.69 10.21
C LEU A 14 2.55 -17.46 11.03
N GLU A 15 2.39 -17.16 12.33
CA GLU A 15 1.37 -17.78 13.17
C GLU A 15 -0.04 -17.44 12.67
N ALA A 16 -0.30 -16.17 12.41
CA ALA A 16 -1.57 -15.70 11.84
C ALA A 16 -1.87 -16.38 10.49
N ASP A 17 -0.91 -16.36 9.56
CA ASP A 17 -1.07 -16.94 8.24
C ASP A 17 -1.22 -18.48 8.30
N PHE A 18 -0.49 -19.16 9.18
CA PHE A 18 -0.60 -20.61 9.31
C PHE A 18 -1.97 -21.03 9.83
N LEU A 19 -2.53 -20.28 10.78
CA LEU A 19 -3.88 -20.49 11.28
C LEU A 19 -4.93 -20.17 10.21
N GLU A 20 -4.82 -19.04 9.50
CA GLU A 20 -5.79 -18.64 8.48
C GLU A 20 -5.82 -19.61 7.29
N PHE A 21 -4.66 -19.90 6.70
CA PHE A 21 -4.61 -20.62 5.42
C PHE A 21 -4.56 -22.14 5.56
N PHE A 22 -3.99 -22.64 6.65
CA PHE A 22 -3.72 -24.07 6.82
C PHE A 22 -4.37 -24.66 8.06
N GLY A 23 -4.91 -23.84 8.98
CA GLY A 23 -5.47 -24.32 10.25
C GLY A 23 -4.42 -24.98 11.16
N ILE A 24 -3.16 -24.57 11.04
CA ILE A 24 -2.03 -25.15 11.78
C ILE A 24 -1.50 -24.09 12.75
N ASP A 25 -1.28 -24.49 14.00
CA ASP A 25 -0.64 -23.65 15.02
C ASP A 25 0.89 -23.74 14.86
N LEU A 26 1.58 -22.59 14.81
CA LEU A 26 3.04 -22.54 14.72
C LEU A 26 3.69 -23.14 15.99
N LEU A 27 3.04 -23.07 17.15
CA LEU A 27 3.51 -23.66 18.41
C LEU A 27 3.62 -25.19 18.34
N ASP A 28 2.94 -25.85 17.40
CA ASP A 28 3.08 -27.29 17.19
C ASP A 28 4.50 -27.69 16.78
N LEU A 29 5.32 -26.74 16.31
CA LEU A 29 6.75 -26.94 16.08
C LEU A 29 7.47 -27.24 17.40
N TRP A 30 7.19 -26.46 18.46
CA TRP A 30 7.77 -26.65 19.78
C TRP A 30 7.19 -27.87 20.50
N ARG A 31 5.90 -28.17 20.27
CA ARG A 31 5.23 -29.39 20.78
C ARG A 31 5.68 -30.68 20.08
N GLY A 32 6.51 -30.60 19.05
CA GLY A 32 7.02 -31.75 18.29
C GLY A 32 6.02 -32.39 17.33
N ARG A 33 4.90 -31.72 17.03
CA ARG A 33 3.85 -32.20 16.09
C ARG A 33 4.04 -31.66 14.68
N LEU A 34 4.79 -30.56 14.53
CA LEU A 34 5.13 -29.94 13.26
C LEU A 34 6.65 -30.02 13.04
N SER A 35 7.09 -30.46 11.86
CA SER A 35 8.52 -30.53 11.55
C SER A 35 9.00 -29.24 10.88
N LEU A 36 10.28 -28.87 11.09
CA LEU A 36 10.92 -27.75 10.37
C LEU A 36 10.81 -27.88 8.84
N ARG A 37 10.87 -29.12 8.33
CA ARG A 37 10.66 -29.40 6.90
C ARG A 37 9.25 -29.01 6.46
N ARG A 38 8.23 -29.34 7.25
CA ARG A 38 6.83 -28.97 6.96
C ARG A 38 6.65 -27.47 7.00
N VAL A 39 7.20 -26.79 8.02
CA VAL A 39 7.21 -25.31 8.10
C VAL A 39 7.83 -24.71 6.83
N ALA A 40 8.96 -25.25 6.34
CA ALA A 40 9.59 -24.80 5.10
C ALA A 40 8.64 -24.87 3.89
N VAL A 41 7.83 -25.94 3.81
CA VAL A 41 6.85 -26.11 2.72
C VAL A 41 5.71 -25.11 2.86
N LEU A 42 5.20 -24.89 4.07
CA LEU A 42 4.12 -23.95 4.33
C LEU A 42 4.54 -22.51 4.02
N ILE A 43 5.74 -22.08 4.44
CA ILE A 43 6.29 -20.77 4.09
C ILE A 43 6.39 -20.59 2.57
N LYS A 44 6.85 -21.61 1.83
CA LYS A 44 6.87 -21.54 0.36
C LYS A 44 5.47 -21.45 -0.24
N ALA A 45 4.49 -22.13 0.34
CA ALA A 45 3.11 -22.07 -0.11
C ALA A 45 2.45 -20.71 0.17
N LEU A 46 2.84 -20.02 1.26
CA LEU A 46 2.41 -18.65 1.53
C LEU A 46 2.92 -17.68 0.47
N GLY A 47 4.14 -17.87 -0.04
CA GLY A 47 4.71 -17.05 -1.12
C GLY A 47 3.90 -17.05 -2.44
N LEU A 48 2.91 -17.93 -2.59
CA LEU A 48 2.00 -17.94 -3.74
C LEU A 48 0.69 -17.16 -3.47
N LYS A 49 0.48 -16.68 -2.24
CA LYS A 49 -0.76 -16.04 -1.77
C LYS A 49 -0.58 -14.52 -1.60
N ASN A 50 -0.11 -13.87 -2.66
CA ASN A 50 0.03 -12.42 -2.72
C ASN A 50 -1.33 -11.73 -2.48
N GLY A 51 -1.30 -10.57 -1.83
CA GLY A 51 -2.51 -9.81 -1.50
C GLY A 51 -3.31 -10.31 -0.31
N ARG A 52 -2.89 -11.41 0.32
CA ARG A 52 -3.59 -11.99 1.48
C ARG A 52 -2.68 -12.40 2.63
N SER A 53 -1.49 -12.94 2.33
CA SER A 53 -0.56 -13.38 3.37
C SER A 53 0.12 -12.19 4.03
N ASN A 54 -0.03 -12.07 5.35
CA ASN A 54 0.62 -11.04 6.15
C ASN A 54 2.15 -11.20 6.13
N PHE A 55 2.63 -12.45 6.16
CA PHE A 55 4.06 -12.75 6.07
C PHE A 55 4.65 -12.23 4.75
N VAL A 56 3.96 -12.46 3.64
CA VAL A 56 4.43 -12.04 2.31
C VAL A 56 4.44 -10.52 2.21
N ALA A 57 3.39 -9.85 2.68
CA ALA A 57 3.33 -8.38 2.74
C ALA A 57 4.42 -7.77 3.64
N ALA A 58 4.73 -8.40 4.78
CA ALA A 58 5.77 -7.94 5.69
C ALA A 58 7.20 -8.11 5.13
N VAL A 59 7.41 -9.13 4.29
CA VAL A 59 8.69 -9.36 3.60
C VAL A 59 8.88 -8.37 2.45
N ASP A 60 7.81 -8.09 1.71
CA ASP A 60 7.81 -7.19 0.56
C ASP A 60 6.46 -6.46 0.45
N GLU A 61 6.47 -5.17 0.78
CA GLU A 61 5.27 -4.33 0.76
C GLU A 61 4.58 -4.31 -0.62
N SER A 62 5.32 -4.51 -1.71
CA SER A 62 4.73 -4.56 -3.07
C SER A 62 3.77 -5.75 -3.26
N THR A 63 3.89 -6.78 -2.44
CA THR A 63 3.04 -7.99 -2.49
C THR A 63 1.75 -7.87 -1.68
N THR A 64 1.53 -6.72 -1.03
CA THR A 64 0.31 -6.40 -0.29
C THR A 64 -0.93 -6.40 -1.18
N TRP A 65 -0.76 -6.16 -2.48
CA TRP A 65 -1.84 -6.26 -3.45
C TRP A 65 -1.80 -7.57 -4.20
N SER A 66 -2.99 -8.13 -4.44
CA SER A 66 -3.15 -9.21 -5.39
C SER A 66 -3.06 -8.67 -6.83
N THR A 67 -2.87 -9.57 -7.79
CA THR A 67 -2.92 -9.21 -9.22
C THR A 67 -4.24 -8.53 -9.58
N THR A 68 -5.35 -8.97 -8.98
CA THR A 68 -6.67 -8.37 -9.20
C THR A 68 -6.71 -6.93 -8.72
N ASP A 69 -6.11 -6.62 -7.57
CA ASP A 69 -6.09 -5.25 -7.03
C ASP A 69 -5.30 -4.31 -7.94
N HIS A 70 -4.16 -4.77 -8.46
CA HIS A 70 -3.39 -4.01 -9.46
C HIS A 70 -4.19 -3.74 -10.74
N LEU A 71 -4.92 -4.74 -11.24
CA LEU A 71 -5.74 -4.60 -12.43
C LEU A 71 -6.93 -3.67 -12.18
N LEU A 72 -7.59 -3.77 -11.02
CA LEU A 72 -8.70 -2.90 -10.64
C LEU A 72 -8.24 -1.45 -10.52
N ALA A 73 -7.12 -1.19 -9.86
CA ALA A 73 -6.53 0.15 -9.79
C ALA A 73 -6.24 0.69 -11.20
N ARG A 74 -5.70 -0.13 -12.10
CA ARG A 74 -5.45 0.28 -13.48
C ARG A 74 -6.72 0.62 -14.26
N VAL A 75 -7.79 -0.14 -14.06
CA VAL A 75 -9.09 0.15 -14.67
C VAL A 75 -9.68 1.45 -14.13
N SER A 76 -9.61 1.67 -12.81
CA SER A 76 -10.06 2.92 -12.18
C SER A 76 -9.35 4.14 -12.77
N ASP A 77 -8.01 4.11 -12.81
CA ASP A 77 -7.20 5.20 -13.38
C ASP A 77 -7.57 5.48 -14.85
N ALA A 78 -7.84 4.42 -15.63
CA ALA A 78 -8.22 4.57 -17.03
C ALA A 78 -9.62 5.19 -17.21
N LEU A 79 -10.57 4.83 -16.34
CA LEU A 79 -11.92 5.40 -16.35
C LEU A 79 -11.90 6.87 -15.95
N GLU A 80 -11.16 7.23 -14.90
CA GLU A 80 -11.01 8.63 -14.48
C GLU A 80 -10.38 9.48 -15.59
N LEU A 81 -9.32 8.99 -16.23
CA LEU A 81 -8.67 9.68 -17.33
C LEU A 81 -9.62 9.81 -18.55
N SER A 82 -10.41 8.78 -18.86
CA SER A 82 -11.42 8.83 -19.92
C SER A 82 -12.47 9.90 -19.66
N ASN A 83 -12.99 9.96 -18.42
CA ASN A 83 -13.96 10.97 -18.01
C ASN A 83 -13.38 12.38 -18.08
N PHE A 84 -12.13 12.56 -17.63
CA PHE A 84 -11.41 13.82 -17.76
C PHE A 84 -11.29 14.27 -19.21
N MET A 85 -10.84 13.39 -20.12
CA MET A 85 -10.72 13.72 -21.53
C MET A 85 -12.06 14.06 -22.16
N PHE A 86 -13.13 13.33 -21.79
CA PHE A 86 -14.48 13.61 -22.26
C PHE A 86 -14.96 15.00 -21.82
N ILE A 87 -14.80 15.34 -20.55
CA ILE A 87 -15.21 16.66 -20.03
C ILE A 87 -14.39 17.76 -20.71
N LYS A 88 -13.07 17.60 -20.81
CA LYS A 88 -12.19 18.59 -21.42
C LYS A 88 -12.53 18.85 -22.89
N ALA A 89 -12.81 17.79 -23.66
CA ALA A 89 -13.20 17.90 -25.07
C ALA A 89 -14.56 18.59 -25.28
N ASN A 90 -15.46 18.51 -24.29
CA ASN A 90 -16.79 19.12 -24.35
C ASN A 90 -16.90 20.43 -23.54
N SER A 91 -15.79 20.92 -22.99
CA SER A 91 -15.75 22.20 -22.29
C SER A 91 -15.45 23.34 -23.27
N ASP A 92 -15.98 24.52 -22.98
CA ASP A 92 -15.79 25.75 -23.75
C ASP A 92 -14.38 26.38 -23.58
N GLY A 93 -13.43 25.64 -23.00
CA GLY A 93 -12.07 26.10 -22.74
C GLY A 93 -11.93 27.01 -21.52
N SER A 94 -13.04 27.38 -20.86
CA SER A 94 -13.02 28.15 -19.61
C SER A 94 -12.62 27.30 -18.40
N ASN A 95 -12.78 25.98 -18.50
CA ASN A 95 -12.58 25.05 -17.40
C ASN A 95 -11.14 24.50 -17.39
N ASN A 96 -10.31 25.05 -16.52
CA ASN A 96 -8.93 24.59 -16.34
C ASN A 96 -8.90 23.40 -15.37
N LEU A 97 -9.30 22.23 -15.85
CA LEU A 97 -9.30 20.99 -15.08
C LEU A 97 -7.91 20.34 -15.11
N ASP A 98 -7.44 19.93 -13.95
CA ASP A 98 -6.23 19.13 -13.81
C ASP A 98 -6.50 17.65 -14.11
N PRO A 99 -5.54 16.95 -14.73
CA PRO A 99 -5.66 15.51 -14.96
C PRO A 99 -5.72 14.75 -13.62
N PRO A 100 -6.52 13.68 -13.53
CA PRO A 100 -6.62 12.89 -12.31
C PRO A 100 -5.30 12.21 -11.98
N SER A 101 -4.98 12.15 -10.68
CA SER A 101 -3.79 11.46 -10.19
C SER A 101 -4.07 9.97 -10.02
N PRO A 102 -3.18 9.07 -10.48
CA PRO A 102 -3.36 7.63 -10.32
C PRO A 102 -3.47 7.20 -8.86
N ILE A 103 -4.20 6.12 -8.59
CA ILE A 103 -4.28 5.51 -7.25
C ILE A 103 -2.87 5.10 -6.77
N PRO A 104 -2.48 5.42 -5.53
CA PRO A 104 -1.19 5.02 -4.97
C PRO A 104 -1.10 3.49 -4.88
N ARG A 105 0.00 2.93 -5.41
CA ARG A 105 0.23 1.47 -5.45
C ARG A 105 1.28 1.08 -4.39
N PRO A 106 1.13 -0.07 -3.72
CA PRO A 106 2.17 -0.59 -2.84
C PRO A 106 3.48 -0.80 -3.62
N GLY A 107 4.60 -0.40 -3.00
CA GLY A 107 5.93 -0.48 -3.61
C GLY A 107 6.20 0.53 -4.74
N ALA A 108 5.22 1.32 -5.18
CA ALA A 108 5.48 2.45 -6.07
C ALA A 108 6.01 3.63 -5.24
N PRO A 109 7.00 4.38 -5.76
CA PRO A 109 7.46 5.60 -5.09
C PRO A 109 6.28 6.55 -4.94
N ALA A 110 6.08 7.04 -3.70
CA ALA A 110 5.05 8.03 -3.43
C ALA A 110 5.24 9.24 -4.36
N ALA A 111 4.15 9.73 -4.96
CA ALA A 111 4.20 10.98 -5.69
C ALA A 111 4.72 12.07 -4.75
N PRO A 112 5.63 12.95 -5.20
CA PRO A 112 6.09 14.06 -4.37
C PRO A 112 4.86 14.86 -3.94
N ALA A 113 4.72 15.07 -2.62
CA ALA A 113 3.65 15.90 -2.09
C ALA A 113 3.72 17.28 -2.79
N PRO A 114 2.57 17.89 -3.16
CA PRO A 114 2.58 19.24 -3.67
C PRO A 114 3.35 20.13 -2.68
N PRO A 115 4.16 21.09 -3.18
CA PRO A 115 4.86 22.02 -2.30
C PRO A 115 3.84 22.62 -1.34
N GLN A 116 4.09 22.48 -0.04
CA GLN A 116 3.30 23.21 0.94
C GLN A 116 3.62 24.69 0.72
N GLU A 117 2.65 25.43 0.19
CA GLU A 117 2.73 26.88 0.07
C GLU A 117 2.67 27.46 1.49
N PHE A 118 3.84 27.63 2.10
CA PHE A 118 3.95 28.38 3.33
C PHE A 118 3.75 29.86 3.00
N ALA A 119 2.97 30.55 3.84
CA ALA A 119 2.87 32.01 3.78
C ALA A 119 4.28 32.61 3.92
N SER A 120 4.59 33.58 3.06
CA SER A 120 5.85 34.31 3.13
C SER A 120 5.92 35.13 4.44
N GLY A 121 7.14 35.42 4.91
CA GLY A 121 7.32 36.25 6.11
C GLY A 121 6.68 37.63 5.99
N ALA A 122 6.59 38.16 4.76
CA ALA A 122 5.90 39.42 4.45
C ALA A 122 4.39 39.30 4.68
N GLU A 123 3.74 38.26 4.14
CA GLU A 123 2.30 38.02 4.33
C GLU A 123 1.95 37.80 5.80
N VAL A 124 2.79 37.08 6.54
CA VAL A 124 2.62 36.87 7.98
C VAL A 124 2.71 38.20 8.74
N SER A 125 3.69 39.05 8.40
CA SER A 125 3.84 40.37 9.03
C SER A 125 2.66 41.30 8.74
N GLU A 126 2.12 41.27 7.52
CA GLU A 126 0.97 42.07 7.12
C GLU A 126 -0.31 41.60 7.82
N PHE A 127 -0.50 40.28 7.95
CA PHE A 127 -1.61 39.71 8.72
C PHE A 127 -1.58 40.16 10.19
N PHE A 128 -0.41 40.09 10.85
CA PHE A 128 -0.28 40.53 12.23
C PHE A 128 -0.49 42.04 12.40
N ALA A 129 -0.03 42.86 11.45
CA ALA A 129 -0.29 44.30 11.46
C ALA A 129 -1.79 44.60 11.35
N ARG A 130 -2.52 43.85 10.51
CA ARG A 130 -3.98 44.00 10.34
C ARG A 130 -4.77 43.57 11.58
N MET A 131 -4.34 42.52 12.30
CA MET A 131 -4.97 42.12 13.57
C MET A 131 -4.80 43.15 14.69
N ASN A 132 -3.66 43.85 14.74
CA ASN A 132 -3.38 44.83 15.80
C ASN A 132 -4.10 46.18 15.60
N SER A 133 -4.83 46.35 14.49
CA SER A 133 -5.62 47.54 14.16
C SER A 133 -7.13 47.37 14.40
N LEU A 134 -7.54 46.25 15.00
CA LEU A 134 -8.90 45.98 15.52
C LEU A 134 -8.97 46.30 17.01
#